data_AF-A0A200JEU9-F1
#
_entry.id   AF-A0A200JEU9-F1
#
_cell.length_a   1.000
_cell.length_b   1.000
_cell.length_c   1.000
_cell.angle_alpha   90.00
_cell.angle_beta   90.00
_cell.angle_gamma   90.00
#
_symmetry.space_group_name_H-M   'P 1'
#
loop_
_entity.id
_entity.type
_entity.pdbx_description
1 polymer ?
#
loop_
_entity_poly.entity_id
_entity_poly.type
_entity_poly.pdbx_seq_one_letter_code
_entity_poly.pdbx_strand_id
1 'polypeptide(L)'
;MIITEKLFEIEDQVENLVSAILASDSITLYKKNREAMYTSQDIMEKQKTFLSAKESFERIEPYGNHAPDFRTKQRAVRQAKRALDMSEEVAEFRFSETEVQTILDVIGLSVAKTISEDIKVNAGNPFFEKGKHSGCGGSCHAS
;
A
#
# COMPACT_ATOMS: atom_id res chain seq x y z
N MET A 1 15.01 -23.82 -17.97
CA MET A 1 13.54 -23.84 -17.89
C MET A 1 13.05 -24.68 -19.05
N ILE A 2 12.28 -25.73 -18.81
CA ILE A 2 11.72 -26.55 -19.89
C ILE A 2 10.39 -25.91 -20.28
N ILE A 3 10.29 -25.41 -21.51
CA ILE A 3 9.06 -24.86 -22.07
C ILE A 3 8.22 -26.06 -22.53
N THR A 4 7.01 -26.19 -21.99
CA THR A 4 6.09 -27.29 -22.29
C THR A 4 4.72 -26.73 -22.64
N GLU A 5 3.89 -27.51 -23.32
CA GLU A 5 2.48 -27.14 -23.60
C GLU A 5 1.73 -26.70 -22.33
N LYS A 6 2.00 -27.36 -21.21
CA LYS A 6 1.41 -27.03 -19.90
C LYS A 6 1.84 -25.66 -19.36
N LEU A 7 3.01 -25.17 -19.77
CA LEU A 7 3.43 -23.81 -19.41
C LEU A 7 2.60 -22.78 -20.18
N PHE A 8 2.35 -22.99 -21.47
CA PHE A 8 1.50 -22.11 -22.28
C PHE A 8 0.04 -22.11 -21.78
N GLU A 9 -0.51 -23.27 -21.43
CA GLU A 9 -1.86 -23.35 -20.84
C GLU A 9 -1.99 -22.52 -19.54
N ILE A 10 -0.92 -22.44 -18.74
CA ILE A 10 -0.88 -21.62 -17.52
C ILE A 10 -0.76 -20.13 -17.88
N GLU A 11 0.10 -19.77 -18.83
CA GLU A 11 0.23 -18.39 -19.31
C GLU A 11 -1.11 -17.84 -19.83
N ASP A 12 -1.83 -18.61 -20.65
CA ASP A 12 -3.15 -18.23 -21.15
C ASP A 12 -4.15 -18.00 -19.99
N GLN A 13 -4.13 -18.85 -18.96
CA GLN A 13 -4.98 -18.67 -17.78
C GLN A 13 -4.62 -17.42 -16.97
N VAL A 14 -3.31 -17.12 -16.86
CA VAL A 14 -2.82 -15.91 -16.20
C VAL A 14 -3.27 -14.67 -16.96
N GLU A 15 -3.16 -14.65 -18.30
CA GLU A 15 -3.61 -13.53 -19.12
C GLU A 15 -5.12 -13.28 -18.99
N ASN A 16 -5.92 -14.34 -19.00
CA ASN A 16 -7.36 -14.26 -18.78
C ASN A 16 -7.71 -13.69 -17.40
N LEU A 17 -7.01 -14.15 -16.35
CA LEU A 17 -7.20 -13.67 -14.99
C LEU A 17 -6.82 -12.19 -14.86
N VAL A 18 -5.67 -11.79 -15.39
CA VAL A 18 -5.22 -10.39 -15.39
C VAL A 18 -6.22 -9.50 -16.12
N SER A 19 -6.70 -9.94 -17.28
CA SER A 19 -7.71 -9.20 -18.06
C SER A 19 -9.00 -9.01 -17.28
N ALA A 20 -9.49 -10.05 -16.60
CA ALA A 20 -10.68 -9.98 -15.75
C ALA A 20 -10.49 -9.01 -14.56
N ILE A 21 -9.33 -9.05 -13.90
CA ILE A 21 -9.01 -8.10 -12.82
C ILE A 21 -8.99 -6.67 -13.35
N LEU A 22 -8.30 -6.43 -14.47
CA LEU A 22 -8.18 -5.08 -15.05
C LEU A 22 -9.51 -4.49 -15.51
N ALA A 23 -10.47 -5.33 -15.90
CA ALA A 23 -11.82 -4.95 -16.28
C ALA A 23 -12.78 -4.76 -15.09
N SER A 24 -12.34 -5.09 -13.87
CA SER A 24 -13.19 -4.96 -12.67
C SER A 24 -13.49 -3.50 -12.30
N ASP A 25 -14.65 -3.30 -11.67
CA ASP A 25 -15.06 -2.00 -11.16
C ASP A 25 -14.09 -1.48 -10.08
N SER A 26 -13.57 -2.37 -9.23
CA SER A 26 -12.61 -2.03 -8.18
C SER A 26 -11.31 -1.44 -8.74
N ILE A 27 -10.77 -2.00 -9.84
CA ILE A 27 -9.60 -1.42 -10.52
C ILE A 27 -9.94 -0.09 -11.18
N THR A 28 -11.13 0.03 -11.76
CA THR A 28 -11.59 1.28 -12.39
C THR A 28 -11.71 2.40 -11.36
N LEU A 29 -12.32 2.12 -10.20
CA LEU A 29 -12.45 3.05 -9.08
C LEU A 29 -11.08 3.42 -8.51
N TYR A 30 -10.20 2.44 -8.32
CA TYR A 30 -8.83 2.70 -7.87
C TYR A 30 -8.07 3.64 -8.82
N LYS A 31 -8.13 3.41 -10.13
CA LYS A 31 -7.48 4.30 -11.12
C LYS A 31 -8.03 5.72 -11.04
N LYS A 32 -9.35 5.87 -10.93
CA LYS A 32 -10.02 7.17 -10.81
C LYS A 32 -9.61 7.91 -9.54
N ASN A 33 -9.68 7.26 -8.38
CA ASN A 33 -9.35 7.88 -7.09
C ASN A 33 -7.85 8.24 -7.03
N ARG A 34 -7.00 7.40 -7.62
CA ARG A 34 -5.56 7.70 -7.79
C ARG A 34 -5.36 8.98 -8.59
N GLU A 35 -6.00 9.08 -9.74
CA GLU A 35 -5.90 10.28 -10.58
C GLU A 35 -6.42 11.54 -9.87
N ALA A 36 -7.56 11.45 -9.19
CA ALA A 36 -8.12 12.55 -8.41
C ALA A 36 -7.15 13.02 -7.31
N MET A 37 -6.56 12.08 -6.56
CA MET A 37 -5.59 12.41 -5.51
C MET A 37 -4.33 13.08 -6.06
N TYR A 38 -3.74 12.54 -7.14
CA TYR A 38 -2.48 13.08 -7.69
C TYR A 38 -2.65 14.36 -8.51
N THR A 39 -3.86 14.67 -8.98
CA THR A 39 -4.15 15.93 -9.68
C THR A 39 -4.57 17.05 -8.73
N SER A 40 -4.94 16.74 -7.49
CA SER A 40 -5.32 17.73 -6.49
C SER A 40 -4.11 18.56 -6.02
N GLN A 41 -4.17 19.88 -6.27
CA GLN A 41 -3.14 20.82 -5.83
C GLN A 41 -3.00 20.87 -4.31
N ASP A 42 -4.12 20.81 -3.59
CA ASP A 42 -4.12 20.79 -2.12
C ASP A 42 -3.42 19.55 -1.56
N ILE A 43 -3.66 18.37 -2.14
CA ILE A 43 -2.95 17.14 -1.75
C ILE A 43 -1.46 17.25 -2.04
N MET A 44 -1.08 17.75 -3.22
CA MET A 44 0.34 17.94 -3.58
C MET A 44 1.06 18.88 -2.60
N GLU A 45 0.41 19.97 -2.17
CA GLU A 45 0.96 20.89 -1.18
C GLU A 45 1.11 20.22 0.20
N LYS A 46 0.05 19.55 0.69
CA LYS A 46 0.09 18.82 1.97
C LYS A 46 1.14 17.72 1.96
N GLN A 47 1.27 16.97 0.86
CA GLN A 47 2.29 15.93 0.70
C GLN A 47 3.69 16.54 0.76
N LYS A 48 3.93 17.66 0.06
CA LYS A 48 5.21 18.38 0.11
C LYS A 48 5.55 18.84 1.53
N THR A 49 4.58 19.40 2.26
CA THR A 49 4.77 19.82 3.66
C THR A 49 5.10 18.64 4.56
N PHE A 50 4.40 17.51 4.39
CA PHE A 50 4.69 16.28 5.13
C PHE A 50 6.08 15.74 4.85
N LEU A 51 6.48 15.63 3.58
CA LEU A 51 7.81 15.15 3.19
C LEU A 51 8.93 16.04 3.73
N SER A 52 8.76 17.36 3.67
CA SER A 52 9.75 18.31 4.22
C SER A 52 9.86 18.21 5.74
N ALA A 53 8.74 18.07 6.45
CA ALA A 53 8.74 17.85 7.90
C ALA A 53 9.38 16.51 8.27
N LYS A 54 9.08 15.45 7.51
CA LYS A 54 9.62 14.10 7.68
C LYS A 54 11.14 14.11 7.51
N GLU A 55 11.65 14.64 6.41
CA GLU A 55 13.09 14.76 6.16
C GLU A 55 13.79 15.55 7.28
N SER A 56 13.18 16.66 7.71
CA SER A 56 13.71 17.49 8.80
C SER A 56 13.80 16.76 10.14
N PHE A 57 12.89 15.81 10.39
CA PHE A 57 12.86 14.97 11.58
C PHE A 57 13.81 13.77 11.47
N GLU A 58 13.84 13.07 10.33
CA GLU A 58 14.72 11.92 10.09
C GLU A 58 16.21 12.28 10.24
N ARG A 59 16.59 13.51 9.90
CA ARG A 59 17.96 14.02 10.15
C ARG A 59 18.36 14.04 11.63
N ILE A 60 17.39 14.18 12.53
CA ILE A 60 17.63 14.30 13.97
C ILE A 60 17.12 13.08 14.76
N GLU A 61 16.33 12.21 14.13
CA GLU A 61 15.73 11.02 14.74
C GLU A 61 16.75 10.08 15.40
N PRO A 62 17.92 9.77 14.78
CA PRO A 62 18.91 8.87 15.37
C PRO A 62 19.48 9.35 16.70
N TYR A 63 19.43 10.66 16.96
CA TYR A 63 19.94 11.27 18.20
C TYR A 63 18.91 11.27 19.33
N GLY A 64 17.65 10.89 19.04
CA GLY A 64 16.57 10.81 20.01
C GLY A 64 16.35 12.11 20.79
N ASN A 65 15.98 11.99 22.07
CA ASN A 65 15.69 13.14 22.94
C ASN A 65 16.89 14.07 23.20
N HIS A 66 18.10 13.72 22.74
CA HIS A 66 19.28 14.56 22.86
C HIS A 66 19.40 15.58 21.72
N ALA A 67 18.66 15.41 20.62
CA ALA A 67 18.63 16.39 19.55
C ALA A 67 17.85 17.66 19.96
N PRO A 68 18.35 18.86 19.63
CA PRO A 68 17.57 20.08 19.76
C PRO A 68 16.29 19.95 18.91
N ASP A 69 15.18 20.45 19.46
CA ASP A 69 13.87 20.46 18.80
C ASP A 69 13.26 19.08 18.45
N PHE A 70 13.77 17.97 18.99
CA PHE A 70 13.27 16.63 18.69
C PHE A 70 11.74 16.51 18.80
N ARG A 71 11.17 16.93 19.94
CA ARG A 71 9.72 16.90 20.18
C ARG A 71 8.96 17.83 19.24
N THR A 72 9.51 19.00 18.93
CA THR A 72 8.90 19.99 18.04
C THR A 72 8.80 19.45 16.63
N LYS A 73 9.90 18.91 16.08
CA LYS A 73 9.92 18.31 14.74
C LYS A 73 9.05 17.06 14.66
N GLN A 74 9.08 16.21 15.69
CA GLN A 74 8.18 15.05 15.76
C GLN A 74 6.71 15.46 15.72
N ARG A 75 6.34 16.55 16.42
CA ARG A 75 4.98 17.11 16.39
C ARG A 75 4.62 17.65 15.01
N ALA A 76 5.54 18.35 14.36
CA ALA A 76 5.34 18.88 13.01
C ALA A 76 5.06 17.77 12.00
N VAL A 77 5.83 16.66 12.03
CA VAL A 77 5.58 15.48 11.19
C VAL A 77 4.17 14.92 11.43
N ARG A 78 3.77 14.73 12.70
CA ARG A 78 2.43 14.21 13.01
C ARG A 78 1.31 15.14 12.56
N GLN A 79 1.49 16.45 12.68
CA GLN A 79 0.49 17.43 12.25
C GLN A 79 0.36 17.44 10.72
N ALA A 80 1.48 17.49 10.00
CA ALA A 80 1.47 17.45 8.54
C ALA A 80 0.89 16.12 8.02
N LYS A 81 1.24 14.99 8.62
CA LYS A 81 0.66 13.68 8.29
C LYS A 81 -0.85 13.66 8.49
N ARG A 82 -1.33 14.15 9.64
CA ARG A 82 -2.79 14.23 9.90
C ARG A 82 -3.51 15.12 8.90
N ALA A 83 -2.93 16.26 8.53
CA ALA A 83 -3.53 17.13 7.52
C ALA A 83 -3.67 16.45 6.16
N LEU A 84 -2.68 15.63 5.78
CA LEU A 84 -2.73 14.81 4.57
C LEU A 84 -3.78 13.69 4.69
N ASP A 85 -3.71 12.87 5.75
CA ASP A 85 -4.58 11.71 5.99
C ASP A 85 -6.07 12.08 6.13
N MET A 86 -6.38 13.29 6.60
CA MET A 86 -7.76 13.78 6.77
C MET A 86 -8.40 14.27 5.46
N SER A 87 -7.66 14.26 4.34
CA SER A 87 -8.19 14.69 3.05
C SER A 87 -9.05 13.56 2.46
N GLU A 88 -10.23 13.92 1.94
CA GLU A 88 -11.21 12.94 1.43
C GLU A 88 -10.63 12.13 0.26
N GLU A 89 -9.89 12.78 -0.64
CA GLU A 89 -9.27 12.15 -1.81
C GLU A 89 -8.21 11.11 -1.39
N VAL A 90 -7.48 11.37 -0.32
CA VAL A 90 -6.50 10.42 0.24
C VAL A 90 -7.25 9.24 0.86
N ALA A 91 -8.33 9.47 1.59
CA ALA A 91 -9.13 8.42 2.19
C ALA A 91 -9.79 7.52 1.12
N GLU A 92 -10.41 8.12 0.10
CA GLU A 92 -11.03 7.40 -1.02
C GLU A 92 -10.01 6.59 -1.82
N PHE A 93 -8.82 7.15 -2.06
CA PHE A 93 -7.74 6.43 -2.70
C PHE A 93 -7.31 5.22 -1.87
N ARG A 94 -7.04 5.39 -0.56
CA ARG A 94 -6.62 4.29 0.33
C ARG A 94 -7.68 3.20 0.46
N PHE A 95 -8.96 3.58 0.46
CA PHE A 95 -10.06 2.61 0.46
C PHE A 95 -10.02 1.74 -0.80
N SER A 96 -9.98 2.38 -1.98
CA SER A 96 -9.91 1.66 -3.26
C SER A 96 -8.62 0.84 -3.43
N GLU A 97 -7.49 1.31 -2.91
CA GLU A 97 -6.23 0.56 -2.87
C GLU A 97 -6.36 -0.72 -2.03
N THR A 98 -7.03 -0.63 -0.87
CA THR A 98 -7.29 -1.78 0.00
C THR A 98 -8.22 -2.79 -0.65
N GLU A 99 -9.23 -2.35 -1.39
CA GLU A 99 -10.11 -3.24 -2.15
C GLU A 99 -9.35 -4.03 -3.22
N VAL A 100 -8.49 -3.34 -4.00
CA VAL A 100 -7.63 -4.00 -4.98
C VAL A 100 -6.68 -5.00 -4.32
N GLN A 101 -6.04 -4.63 -3.22
CA GLN A 101 -5.17 -5.53 -2.47
C GLN A 101 -5.92 -6.77 -1.97
N THR A 102 -7.16 -6.59 -1.51
CA THR A 102 -8.02 -7.69 -1.07
C THR A 102 -8.29 -8.69 -2.19
N ILE A 103 -8.57 -8.21 -3.41
CA ILE A 103 -8.76 -9.08 -4.58
C ILE A 103 -7.49 -9.91 -4.84
N LEU A 104 -6.31 -9.26 -4.83
CA LEU A 104 -5.03 -9.94 -5.05
C LEU A 104 -4.72 -10.97 -3.97
N ASP A 105 -4.99 -10.65 -2.70
CA ASP A 105 -4.78 -11.56 -1.58
C ASP A 105 -5.70 -12.79 -1.67
N VAL A 106 -6.97 -12.60 -2.01
CA VAL A 106 -7.93 -13.69 -2.21
C VAL A 106 -7.48 -14.63 -3.33
N ILE A 107 -7.04 -14.07 -4.47
CA ILE A 107 -6.51 -14.86 -5.58
C ILE A 107 -5.26 -15.63 -5.15
N GLY A 108 -4.30 -14.97 -4.52
CA GLY A 108 -3.06 -15.58 -4.05
C GLY A 108 -3.32 -16.73 -3.07
N LEU A 109 -4.23 -16.52 -2.12
CA LEU A 109 -4.66 -17.56 -1.17
C LEU A 109 -5.37 -18.72 -1.87
N SER A 110 -6.22 -18.45 -2.86
CA SER A 110 -6.94 -19.48 -3.61
C SER A 110 -5.99 -20.37 -4.39
N VAL A 111 -5.01 -19.77 -5.10
CA VAL A 111 -4.00 -20.50 -5.86
C VAL A 111 -3.13 -21.33 -4.92
N ALA A 112 -2.62 -20.74 -3.84
CA ALA A 112 -1.78 -21.44 -2.87
C ALA A 112 -2.48 -22.67 -2.29
N LYS A 113 -3.72 -22.52 -1.81
CA LYS A 113 -4.52 -23.61 -1.24
C LYS A 113 -4.85 -24.72 -2.23
N THR A 114 -4.95 -24.39 -3.51
CA THR A 114 -5.19 -25.40 -4.57
C THR A 114 -3.95 -26.29 -4.77
N ILE A 115 -2.75 -25.77 -4.50
CA ILE A 115 -1.49 -26.51 -4.62
C ILE A 115 -1.19 -27.27 -3.32
N SER A 116 -1.27 -26.59 -2.17
CA SER A 116 -1.06 -27.20 -0.85
C SER A 116 -1.57 -26.28 0.26
N GLU A 117 -2.16 -26.87 1.31
CA GLU A 117 -2.59 -26.15 2.51
C GLU A 117 -1.42 -25.59 3.35
N ASP A 118 -0.21 -26.12 3.16
CA ASP A 118 1.00 -25.71 3.91
C ASP A 118 1.67 -24.46 3.35
N ILE A 119 1.29 -24.01 2.14
CA ILE A 119 1.87 -22.82 1.52
C ILE A 119 1.35 -21.57 2.24
N LYS A 120 2.28 -20.86 2.89
CA LYS A 120 1.99 -19.58 3.55
C LYS A 120 2.03 -18.44 2.55
N VAL A 121 0.94 -17.67 2.50
CA VAL A 121 0.84 -16.45 1.70
C VAL A 121 0.97 -15.25 2.62
N ASN A 122 1.91 -14.36 2.33
CA ASN A 122 1.97 -13.04 2.97
C ASN A 122 0.92 -12.17 2.28
N ALA A 123 -0.20 -11.93 2.95
CA ALA A 123 -1.24 -11.04 2.45
C ALA A 123 -0.86 -9.58 2.70
N GLY A 124 -1.16 -8.70 1.75
CA GLY A 124 -0.96 -7.26 1.92
C GLY A 124 -2.04 -6.58 2.75
N ASN A 125 -3.23 -7.20 2.85
CA ASN A 125 -4.35 -6.70 3.65
C ASN A 125 -4.27 -7.24 5.11
N PRO A 126 -4.29 -6.34 6.12
CA PRO A 126 -4.28 -6.70 7.54
C PRO A 126 -5.38 -7.69 7.98
N PHE A 127 -6.51 -7.76 7.26
CA PHE A 127 -7.59 -8.70 7.56
C PHE A 127 -7.22 -10.18 7.32
N PHE A 128 -6.19 -10.45 6.50
CA PHE A 128 -5.74 -11.80 6.15
C PHE A 128 -4.49 -12.24 6.91
N GLU A 129 -3.82 -11.34 7.64
CA GLU A 129 -2.68 -11.67 8.51
C GLU A 129 -3.16 -12.39 9.79
N LYS A 130 -3.52 -13.67 9.70
CA LYS A 130 -3.83 -14.54 10.86
C LYS A 130 -2.57 -15.15 11.49
N GLY A 131 -1.53 -14.35 11.72
CA GLY A 131 -0.28 -14.82 12.30
C GLY A 131 0.47 -13.71 13.03
N LYS A 132 0.98 -14.01 14.23
CA LYS A 132 1.88 -13.14 15.00
C LYS A 132 3.16 -12.85 14.20
N HIS A 133 3.14 -11.84 13.33
CA HIS A 133 4.34 -11.19 12.85
C HIS A 133 4.60 -9.99 13.75
N SER A 134 5.30 -10.24 14.86
CA SER A 134 5.98 -9.21 15.63
C SER A 134 7.09 -8.62 14.75
N GLY A 135 6.77 -7.59 13.98
CA GLY A 135 7.77 -6.98 13.10
C GLY A 135 7.26 -5.97 12.08
N CYS A 136 6.20 -5.20 12.36
CA CYS A 136 5.91 -4.00 11.58
C CYS A 136 6.88 -2.89 12.01
N GLY A 137 8.09 -2.93 11.46
CA GLY A 137 9.04 -1.83 11.51
C GLY A 137 8.59 -0.69 10.62
N GLY A 138 7.66 0.14 11.12
CA GLY A 138 7.51 1.59 10.89
C GLY A 138 7.59 2.23 9.49
N SER A 139 7.78 1.49 8.40
CA SER A 139 8.16 2.04 7.08
C SER A 139 6.99 2.16 6.09
N CYS A 140 5.91 1.39 6.29
CA CYS A 140 4.87 1.24 5.27
C CYS A 140 3.75 2.30 5.39
N HIS A 141 4.07 3.59 5.45
CA HIS A 141 3.11 4.69 5.18
C HIS A 141 3.89 5.97 4.83
N ALA A 142 4.69 5.94 3.77
CA ALA A 142 5.30 7.13 3.20
C ALA A 142 5.56 6.94 1.70
N SER A 143 4.46 6.77 0.97
CA SER A 143 4.36 7.05 -0.47
C SER A 143 3.03 7.76 -0.69
#